data_AF-A0A7K4FTA1-F1
#
_entry.id   AF-A0A7K4FTA1-F1
#
_cell.length_a   1.000
_cell.length_b   1.000
_cell.length_c   1.000
_cell.angle_alpha   90.00
_cell.angle_beta   90.00
_cell.angle_gamma   90.00
#
_symmetry.space_group_name_H-M   'P 1'
#
loop_
_entity.id
_entity.type
_entity.pdbx_description
1 polymer ?
#
loop_
_entity_poly.entity_id
_entity_poly.type
_entity_poly.pdbx_seq_one_letter_code
_entity_poly.pdbx_strand_id
1 'polypeptide(L)'
;WWKLVIPSITVIIFLAFYFHPTNFSLGGGFFPSANMNASGLSGFAPVLFAIPVTGVIFSYLGFRQAIEYGGEGKNPKKDIPFAVLGSLIIGIIIYTLLQVAFTGGINWAIVRVNNATVIPGNWTALGKSNLVQGPFYELLTKSSIIGPILALFSIWSLILLIDAVISPSGTGWIYTGTAGRTLYGFASNGYIP
;
A
#
# COMPACT_ATOMS: atom_id res chain seq x y z
N TRP A 1 -10.16 -12.72 -2.22
CA TRP A 1 -10.67 -11.80 -3.26
C TRP A 1 -10.89 -10.39 -2.76
N TRP A 2 -11.60 -10.18 -1.62
CA TRP A 2 -11.79 -8.85 -1.00
C TRP A 2 -10.52 -7.97 -1.01
N LYS A 3 -9.40 -8.49 -0.50
CA LYS A 3 -8.10 -7.79 -0.42
C LYS A 3 -7.46 -7.42 -1.76
N LEU A 4 -7.94 -7.96 -2.88
CA LEU A 4 -7.49 -7.58 -4.22
C LEU A 4 -8.45 -6.58 -4.85
N VAL A 5 -9.76 -6.84 -4.69
CA VAL A 5 -10.82 -6.03 -5.27
C VAL A 5 -10.81 -4.60 -4.72
N ILE A 6 -10.67 -4.42 -3.39
CA ILE A 6 -10.70 -3.08 -2.78
C ILE A 6 -9.53 -2.20 -3.26
N PRO A 7 -8.26 -2.65 -3.22
CA PRO A 7 -7.15 -1.91 -3.82
C PRO A 7 -7.36 -1.61 -5.31
N SER A 8 -7.76 -2.59 -6.11
CA SER A 8 -7.94 -2.42 -7.55
C SER A 8 -9.03 -1.40 -7.89
N ILE A 9 -10.17 -1.43 -7.20
CA ILE A 9 -11.24 -0.44 -7.42
C ILE A 9 -10.79 0.94 -6.94
N THR A 10 -10.03 1.02 -5.84
CA THR A 10 -9.48 2.30 -5.36
C THR A 10 -8.60 2.96 -6.43
N VAL A 11 -7.72 2.18 -7.07
CA VAL A 11 -6.92 2.66 -8.20
C VAL A 11 -7.82 3.24 -9.30
N ILE A 12 -8.85 2.50 -9.71
CA ILE A 12 -9.76 2.91 -10.79
C ILE A 12 -10.48 4.22 -10.44
N ILE A 13 -10.99 4.34 -9.20
CA ILE A 13 -11.69 5.55 -8.74
C ILE A 13 -10.79 6.77 -8.83
N PHE A 14 -9.55 6.68 -8.33
CA PHE A 14 -8.62 7.81 -8.34
C PHE A 14 -8.16 8.18 -9.75
N LEU A 15 -7.82 7.18 -10.58
CA LEU A 15 -7.39 7.42 -11.96
C LEU A 15 -8.50 8.04 -12.82
N ALA A 16 -9.76 7.65 -12.61
CA ALA A 16 -10.88 8.14 -13.39
C ALA A 16 -11.41 9.51 -12.93
N PHE A 17 -11.45 9.76 -11.61
CA PHE A 17 -12.22 10.88 -11.06
C PHE A 17 -11.41 11.91 -10.27
N TYR A 18 -10.14 11.64 -9.93
CA TYR A 18 -9.35 12.54 -9.08
C TYR A 18 -7.86 12.59 -9.45
N PHE A 19 -7.54 12.49 -10.73
CA PHE A 19 -6.16 12.40 -11.22
C PHE A 19 -5.60 13.76 -11.67
N HIS A 20 -4.48 14.18 -11.07
CA HIS A 20 -3.76 15.40 -11.36
C HIS A 20 -2.34 15.08 -11.87
N PRO A 21 -2.10 15.07 -13.19
CA PRO A 21 -0.80 14.69 -13.77
C PRO A 21 0.37 15.60 -13.36
N THR A 22 0.09 16.86 -12.99
CA THR A 22 1.10 17.85 -12.60
C THR A 22 1.90 17.41 -11.37
N ASN A 23 1.34 16.56 -10.51
CA ASN A 23 2.03 16.07 -9.31
C ASN A 23 3.31 15.31 -9.63
N PHE A 24 3.39 14.63 -10.77
CA PHE A 24 4.58 13.88 -11.16
C PHE A 24 5.77 14.77 -11.51
N SER A 25 5.55 16.04 -11.86
CA SER A 25 6.62 17.01 -12.12
C SER A 25 6.94 17.92 -10.93
N LEU A 26 5.99 18.14 -10.02
CA LEU A 26 6.12 19.11 -8.92
C LEU A 26 7.21 18.78 -7.88
N GLY A 27 7.71 17.54 -7.83
CA GLY A 27 8.80 17.12 -6.92
C GLY A 27 10.21 17.16 -7.50
N GLY A 28 10.39 17.62 -8.74
CA GLY A 28 11.67 17.51 -9.46
C GLY A 28 11.73 16.35 -10.47
N GLY A 29 10.57 15.78 -10.85
CA GLY A 29 10.47 14.67 -11.80
C GLY A 29 10.50 13.29 -11.15
N PHE A 30 10.91 12.27 -11.90
CA PHE A 30 10.89 10.87 -11.44
C PHE A 30 11.81 10.61 -10.23
N PHE A 31 12.93 11.33 -10.16
CA PHE A 31 13.81 11.35 -9.00
C PHE A 31 13.66 12.68 -8.29
N PRO A 32 12.97 12.73 -7.13
CA PRO A 32 12.71 14.00 -6.47
C PRO A 32 14.00 14.65 -5.99
N SER A 33 14.05 15.98 -6.11
CA SER A 33 15.19 16.79 -5.70
C SER A 33 15.44 16.67 -4.19
N ALA A 34 16.69 16.80 -3.75
CA ALA A 34 17.08 16.74 -2.34
C ALA A 34 16.31 17.73 -1.44
N ASN A 35 15.91 18.87 -2.01
CA ASN A 35 15.16 19.90 -1.29
C ASN A 35 13.67 19.57 -1.13
N MET A 36 13.17 18.59 -1.90
CA MET A 36 11.75 18.26 -1.99
C MET A 36 11.43 16.82 -1.60
N ASN A 37 12.40 16.07 -1.08
CA ASN A 37 12.17 14.73 -0.56
C ASN A 37 12.43 14.65 0.96
N ALA A 38 11.80 13.65 1.59
CA ALA A 38 11.86 13.48 3.03
C ALA A 38 13.23 12.99 3.54
N SER A 39 14.10 12.51 2.65
CA SER A 39 15.40 11.94 3.03
C SER A 39 16.57 12.92 2.90
N GLY A 40 16.40 14.05 2.20
CA GLY A 40 17.48 14.99 1.88
C GLY A 40 18.51 14.46 0.87
N LEU A 41 18.27 13.29 0.28
CA LEU A 41 19.15 12.64 -0.71
C LEU A 41 18.77 13.06 -2.14
N SER A 42 19.54 12.78 -3.18
CA SER A 42 19.11 13.03 -4.57
C SER A 42 19.39 11.84 -5.48
N GLY A 43 18.75 11.80 -6.65
CA GLY A 43 18.90 10.73 -7.63
C GLY A 43 18.24 9.42 -7.18
N PHE A 44 18.95 8.30 -7.32
CA PHE A 44 18.41 6.96 -7.01
C PHE A 44 18.53 6.59 -5.52
N ALA A 45 19.41 7.24 -4.77
CA ALA A 45 19.62 6.94 -3.34
C ALA A 45 18.35 7.04 -2.47
N PRO A 46 17.45 8.03 -2.64
CA PRO A 46 16.16 8.06 -1.93
C PRO A 46 15.29 6.82 -2.15
N VAL A 47 15.35 6.20 -3.33
CA VAL A 47 14.55 5.01 -3.66
C VAL A 47 14.99 3.82 -2.80
N LEU A 48 16.30 3.58 -2.72
CA LEU A 48 16.86 2.53 -1.88
C LEU A 48 16.67 2.81 -0.39
N PHE A 49 16.79 4.08 0.01
CA PHE A 49 16.58 4.50 1.40
C PHE A 49 15.12 4.31 1.85
N ALA A 50 14.15 4.52 0.96
CA ALA A 50 12.74 4.36 1.28
C ALA A 50 12.37 2.92 1.64
N ILE A 51 13.03 1.91 1.05
CA ILE A 51 12.73 0.48 1.25
C ILE A 51 12.73 0.09 2.76
N PRO A 52 13.82 0.31 3.51
CA PRO A 52 13.84 0.00 4.94
C PRO A 52 13.09 1.05 5.78
N VAL A 53 13.23 2.34 5.48
CA VAL A 53 12.74 3.42 6.36
C VAL A 53 11.22 3.49 6.41
N THR A 54 10.55 3.20 5.29
CA THR A 54 9.08 3.18 5.22
C THR A 54 8.50 1.79 5.51
N GLY A 55 9.34 0.77 5.66
CA GLY A 55 8.91 -0.59 5.87
C GLY A 55 8.23 -1.24 4.66
N VAL A 56 8.36 -0.69 3.45
CA VAL A 56 7.78 -1.27 2.22
C VAL A 56 8.19 -2.72 2.02
N ILE A 57 9.40 -3.10 2.46
CA ILE A 57 9.87 -4.49 2.41
C ILE A 57 8.97 -5.47 3.18
N PHE A 58 8.33 -5.04 4.28
CA PHE A 58 7.45 -5.89 5.08
C PHE A 58 6.15 -6.24 4.34
N SER A 59 5.73 -5.41 3.37
CA SER A 59 4.54 -5.67 2.55
C SER A 59 4.71 -6.87 1.61
N TYR A 60 5.93 -7.36 1.43
CA TYR A 60 6.28 -8.49 0.55
C TYR A 60 6.62 -9.78 1.32
N LEU A 61 6.39 -9.86 2.63
CA LEU A 61 6.72 -11.07 3.42
C LEU A 61 5.70 -12.22 3.31
N GLY A 62 4.63 -12.06 2.52
CA GLY A 62 3.51 -13.01 2.45
C GLY A 62 3.74 -14.26 1.59
N PHE A 63 4.87 -14.40 0.89
CA PHE A 63 5.12 -15.55 0.01
C PHE A 63 5.54 -16.81 0.78
N ARG A 64 6.09 -16.66 1.99
CA ARG A 64 6.62 -17.78 2.78
C ARG A 64 5.51 -18.75 3.18
N GLN A 65 4.34 -18.22 3.51
CA GLN A 65 3.19 -19.00 3.92
C GLN A 65 2.78 -19.97 2.81
N ALA A 66 2.84 -19.56 1.54
CA ALA A 66 2.53 -20.45 0.41
C ALA A 66 3.46 -21.68 0.34
N ILE A 67 4.70 -21.56 0.82
CA ILE A 67 5.66 -22.66 0.90
C ILE A 67 5.33 -23.57 2.09
N GLU A 68 4.99 -22.98 3.24
CA GLU A 68 4.65 -23.73 4.46
C GLU A 68 3.36 -24.54 4.33
N TYR A 69 2.37 -24.02 3.59
CA TYR A 69 1.17 -24.78 3.18
C TYR A 69 1.40 -25.65 1.94
N GLY A 70 2.54 -25.50 1.28
CA GLY A 70 2.82 -26.11 -0.02
C GLY A 70 2.81 -27.64 0.02
N GLY A 71 3.17 -28.24 1.15
CA GLY A 71 3.13 -29.70 1.35
C GLY A 71 1.72 -30.30 1.36
N GLU A 72 0.69 -29.48 1.59
CA GLU A 72 -0.72 -29.89 1.59
C GLU A 72 -1.38 -29.69 0.21
N GLY A 73 -0.66 -29.13 -0.76
CA GLY A 73 -1.14 -28.90 -2.13
C GLY A 73 -1.27 -30.19 -2.94
N LYS A 74 -2.23 -30.22 -3.87
CA LYS A 74 -2.45 -31.38 -4.76
C LYS A 74 -1.25 -31.63 -5.68
N ASN A 75 -0.59 -30.58 -6.15
CA ASN A 75 0.64 -30.71 -6.95
C ASN A 75 1.70 -29.68 -6.51
N PRO A 76 2.39 -29.92 -5.37
CA PRO A 76 3.31 -28.96 -4.76
C PRO A 76 4.40 -28.46 -5.72
N LYS A 77 4.90 -29.34 -6.61
CA LYS A 77 5.94 -29.02 -7.59
C LYS A 77 5.54 -27.93 -8.58
N LYS A 78 4.26 -27.81 -8.90
CA LYS A 78 3.74 -26.75 -9.79
C LYS A 78 3.10 -25.63 -8.98
N ASP A 79 2.29 -25.98 -7.98
CA ASP A 79 1.44 -25.03 -7.27
C ASP A 79 2.27 -24.02 -6.45
N ILE A 80 3.37 -24.46 -5.80
CA ILE A 80 4.21 -23.57 -4.98
C ILE A 80 4.89 -22.49 -5.82
N PRO A 81 5.63 -22.80 -6.92
CA PRO A 81 6.20 -21.77 -7.77
C PRO A 81 5.18 -20.78 -8.32
N PHE A 82 4.01 -21.25 -8.77
CA PHE A 82 2.96 -20.39 -9.28
C PHE A 82 2.34 -19.50 -8.19
N ALA A 83 2.12 -20.03 -6.99
CA ALA A 83 1.60 -19.25 -5.88
C ALA A 83 2.58 -18.16 -5.43
N VAL A 84 3.88 -18.50 -5.33
CA VAL A 84 4.93 -17.56 -4.93
C VAL A 84 5.14 -16.45 -5.96
N LEU A 85 5.41 -16.81 -7.22
CA LEU A 85 5.64 -15.82 -8.28
C LEU A 85 4.38 -15.04 -8.63
N GLY A 86 3.23 -15.72 -8.70
CA GLY A 86 1.95 -15.08 -9.02
C GLY A 86 1.55 -14.05 -7.96
N SER A 87 1.64 -14.40 -6.68
CA SER A 87 1.33 -13.46 -5.59
C SER A 87 2.28 -12.26 -5.57
N LEU A 88 3.58 -12.48 -5.84
CA LEU A 88 4.57 -11.41 -5.93
C LEU A 88 4.26 -10.44 -7.08
N ILE A 89 4.04 -10.96 -8.30
CA ILE A 89 3.78 -10.14 -9.49
C ILE A 89 2.47 -9.34 -9.31
N ILE A 90 1.42 -9.97 -8.82
CA ILE A 90 0.15 -9.29 -8.55
C ILE A 90 0.34 -8.18 -7.50
N GLY A 91 1.08 -8.45 -6.43
CA GLY A 91 1.40 -7.47 -5.39
C GLY A 91 2.18 -6.27 -5.95
N ILE A 92 3.21 -6.51 -6.76
CA ILE A 92 3.99 -5.46 -7.42
C ILE A 92 3.07 -4.58 -8.27
N ILE A 93 2.24 -5.19 -9.14
CA ILE A 93 1.35 -4.44 -10.04
C ILE A 93 0.38 -3.58 -9.22
N ILE A 94 -0.30 -4.14 -8.23
CA ILE A 94 -1.30 -3.41 -7.44
C ILE A 94 -0.65 -2.28 -6.63
N TYR A 95 0.49 -2.53 -5.98
CA TYR A 95 1.17 -1.51 -5.18
C TYR A 95 1.75 -0.39 -6.05
N THR A 96 2.30 -0.70 -7.23
CA THR A 96 2.71 0.32 -8.19
C THR A 96 1.51 1.16 -8.64
N LEU A 97 0.39 0.53 -8.97
CA LEU A 97 -0.81 1.26 -9.39
C LEU A 97 -1.40 2.12 -8.26
N LEU A 98 -1.39 1.63 -7.02
CA LEU A 98 -1.77 2.42 -5.85
C LEU A 98 -0.83 3.61 -5.65
N GLN A 99 0.47 3.43 -5.85
CA GLN A 99 1.44 4.53 -5.74
C GLN A 99 1.18 5.60 -6.81
N VAL A 100 0.87 5.19 -8.05
CA VAL A 100 0.49 6.10 -9.14
C VAL A 100 -0.82 6.82 -8.80
N ALA A 101 -1.83 6.10 -8.34
CA ALA A 101 -3.12 6.63 -7.94
C ALA A 101 -3.00 7.63 -6.78
N PHE A 102 -2.18 7.34 -5.77
CA PHE A 102 -1.90 8.25 -4.67
C PHE A 102 -1.20 9.52 -5.16
N THR A 103 -0.11 9.37 -5.92
CA THR A 103 0.69 10.50 -6.43
C THR A 103 -0.14 11.42 -7.31
N GLY A 104 -0.93 10.86 -8.24
CA GLY A 104 -1.86 11.63 -9.06
C GLY A 104 -3.08 12.14 -8.29
N GLY A 105 -3.48 11.45 -7.23
CA GLY A 105 -4.64 11.77 -6.40
C GLY A 105 -4.45 12.93 -5.44
N ILE A 106 -3.21 13.39 -5.21
CA ILE A 106 -2.96 14.47 -4.26
C ILE A 106 -3.51 15.80 -4.78
N ASN A 107 -4.38 16.41 -3.99
CA ASN A 107 -4.75 17.80 -4.15
C ASN A 107 -4.07 18.63 -3.05
N TRP A 108 -3.10 19.46 -3.42
CA TRP A 108 -2.32 20.23 -2.45
C TRP A 108 -3.14 21.26 -1.65
N ALA A 109 -4.31 21.68 -2.15
CA ALA A 109 -5.18 22.64 -1.44
C ALA A 109 -5.79 22.05 -0.16
N ILE A 110 -5.92 20.72 -0.09
CA ILE A 110 -6.54 20.01 1.04
C ILE A 110 -5.51 19.45 2.02
N VAL A 111 -4.23 19.46 1.65
CA VAL A 111 -3.13 19.00 2.50
C VAL A 111 -2.84 20.08 3.54
N ARG A 112 -3.01 19.72 4.82
CA ARG A 112 -2.80 20.62 5.95
C ARG A 112 -1.76 20.07 6.92
N VAL A 113 -0.89 20.95 7.40
CA VAL A 113 0.05 20.70 8.50
C VAL A 113 -0.16 21.81 9.52
N ASN A 114 -0.51 21.47 10.77
CA ASN A 114 -0.79 22.46 11.84
C ASN A 114 -1.76 23.58 11.40
N ASN A 115 -2.85 23.23 10.72
CA ASN A 115 -3.85 24.14 10.12
C ASN A 115 -3.35 25.05 8.96
N ALA A 116 -2.07 25.01 8.60
CA ALA A 116 -1.54 25.72 7.44
C ALA A 116 -1.62 24.86 6.16
N THR A 117 -1.91 25.51 5.03
CA THR A 117 -1.88 24.88 3.70
C THR A 117 -0.45 24.66 3.25
N VAL A 118 -0.16 23.46 2.75
CA VAL A 118 1.18 23.11 2.27
C VAL A 118 1.42 23.65 0.87
N ILE A 119 2.64 24.11 0.61
CA ILE A 119 3.08 24.54 -0.73
C ILE A 119 3.05 23.34 -1.67
N PRO A 120 2.43 23.44 -2.86
CA PRO A 120 2.42 22.36 -3.85
C PRO A 120 3.84 21.86 -4.17
N GLY A 121 4.05 20.55 -4.12
CA GLY A 121 5.34 19.91 -4.39
C GLY A 121 6.23 19.70 -3.15
N ASN A 122 5.81 20.16 -1.96
CA ASN A 122 6.52 19.84 -0.72
C ASN A 122 6.16 18.43 -0.21
N TRP A 123 6.83 17.40 -0.72
CA TRP A 123 6.58 16.01 -0.34
C TRP A 123 6.97 15.69 1.10
N THR A 124 7.96 16.38 1.65
CA THR A 124 8.40 16.21 3.05
C THR A 124 7.29 16.57 4.04
N ALA A 125 6.47 17.57 3.72
CA ALA A 125 5.35 17.98 4.55
C ALA A 125 4.23 16.92 4.63
N LEU A 126 4.12 16.02 3.65
CA LEU A 126 3.09 14.96 3.64
C LEU A 126 3.23 14.03 4.85
N GLY A 127 4.46 13.73 5.28
CA GLY A 127 4.73 12.89 6.45
C GLY A 127 4.31 13.50 7.80
N LYS A 128 3.92 14.77 7.83
CA LYS A 128 3.38 15.47 9.01
C LYS A 128 1.95 15.96 8.79
N SER A 129 1.38 15.66 7.64
CA SER A 129 0.06 16.13 7.24
C SER A 129 -1.05 15.24 7.77
N ASN A 130 -2.29 15.67 7.58
CA ASN A 130 -3.47 14.85 7.83
C ASN A 130 -3.48 13.52 7.05
N LEU A 131 -2.72 13.37 5.97
CA LEU A 131 -2.70 12.16 5.15
C LEU A 131 -2.01 10.95 5.81
N VAL A 132 -1.29 11.14 6.92
CA VAL A 132 -0.48 10.07 7.56
C VAL A 132 -1.35 8.92 8.09
N GLN A 133 -2.55 9.21 8.57
CA GLN A 133 -3.41 8.21 9.23
C GLN A 133 -4.17 7.31 8.25
N GLY A 134 -4.34 7.77 7.00
CA GLY A 134 -5.18 7.10 6.02
C GLY A 134 -5.19 7.87 4.71
N PRO A 135 -4.12 7.79 3.89
CA PRO A 135 -3.91 8.69 2.77
C PRO A 135 -5.08 8.68 1.78
N PHE A 136 -5.55 7.50 1.37
CA PHE A 136 -6.68 7.39 0.44
C PHE A 136 -8.01 7.82 1.08
N TYR A 137 -8.24 7.50 2.35
CA TYR A 137 -9.44 7.91 3.08
C TYR A 137 -9.55 9.44 3.18
N GLU A 138 -8.47 10.10 3.58
CA GLU A 138 -8.39 11.55 3.70
C GLU A 138 -8.53 12.27 2.36
N LEU A 139 -7.91 11.73 1.30
CA LEU A 139 -8.06 12.28 -0.05
C LEU A 139 -9.50 12.21 -0.56
N LEU A 140 -10.24 11.14 -0.26
CA LEU A 140 -11.65 11.00 -0.66
C LEU A 140 -12.56 11.93 0.14
N THR A 141 -12.41 11.94 1.47
CA THR A 141 -13.27 12.70 2.38
C THR A 141 -13.09 14.21 2.26
N LYS A 142 -11.86 14.67 2.03
CA LYS A 142 -11.54 16.10 1.86
C LYS A 142 -11.49 16.52 0.40
N SER A 143 -11.89 15.66 -0.53
CA SER A 143 -11.90 16.01 -1.95
C SER A 143 -12.77 17.23 -2.22
N SER A 144 -12.32 18.10 -3.13
CA SER A 144 -13.06 19.29 -3.57
C SER A 144 -14.12 18.94 -4.64
N ILE A 145 -14.48 17.67 -4.79
CA ILE A 145 -15.42 17.21 -5.81
C ILE A 145 -16.85 17.54 -5.39
N ILE A 146 -17.65 18.01 -6.34
CA ILE A 146 -19.05 18.37 -6.14
C ILE A 146 -19.92 17.44 -7.01
N GLY A 147 -21.12 17.11 -6.53
CA GLY A 147 -22.12 16.35 -7.29
C GLY A 147 -22.14 14.84 -6.97
N PRO A 148 -22.66 13.99 -7.87
CA PRO A 148 -22.92 12.57 -7.58
C PRO A 148 -21.65 11.76 -7.29
N ILE A 149 -20.50 12.23 -7.77
CA ILE A 149 -19.19 11.61 -7.52
C ILE A 149 -18.78 11.75 -6.05
N LEU A 150 -19.22 12.81 -5.35
CA LEU A 150 -18.98 12.97 -3.92
C LEU A 150 -19.63 11.85 -3.11
N ALA A 151 -20.84 11.41 -3.50
CA ALA A 151 -21.51 10.29 -2.86
C ALA A 151 -20.72 8.99 -3.04
N LEU A 152 -20.19 8.75 -4.24
CA LEU A 152 -19.28 7.62 -4.49
C LEU A 152 -18.05 7.69 -3.58
N PHE A 153 -17.43 8.87 -3.45
CA PHE A 153 -16.23 9.08 -2.63
C PHE A 153 -16.51 8.88 -1.13
N SER A 154 -17.66 9.35 -0.65
CA SER A 154 -18.08 9.16 0.73
C SER A 154 -18.41 7.70 1.05
N ILE A 155 -19.03 6.97 0.12
CA ILE A 155 -19.31 5.54 0.31
C ILE A 155 -17.99 4.75 0.27
N TRP A 156 -17.12 5.07 -0.69
CA TRP A 156 -15.86 4.37 -0.85
C TRP A 156 -14.90 4.63 0.32
N SER A 157 -14.89 5.83 0.89
CA SER A 157 -14.09 6.12 2.08
C SER A 157 -14.51 5.27 3.29
N LEU A 158 -15.82 5.04 3.48
CA LEU A 158 -16.32 4.12 4.50
C LEU A 158 -15.90 2.67 4.23
N ILE A 159 -15.97 2.24 2.97
CA ILE A 159 -15.49 0.90 2.57
C ILE A 159 -14.01 0.73 2.88
N LEU A 160 -13.17 1.75 2.62
CA LEU A 160 -11.74 1.72 2.97
C LEU A 160 -11.52 1.60 4.48
N LEU A 161 -12.34 2.27 5.29
CA LEU A 161 -12.26 2.15 6.75
C LEU A 161 -12.64 0.75 7.24
N ILE A 162 -13.66 0.15 6.64
CA ILE A 162 -14.06 -1.24 6.92
C ILE A 162 -12.96 -2.20 6.47
N ASP A 163 -12.38 -1.99 5.28
CA ASP A 163 -11.28 -2.81 4.75
C ASP A 163 -10.04 -2.74 5.63
N ALA A 164 -9.75 -1.58 6.24
CA ALA A 164 -8.65 -1.43 7.19
C ALA A 164 -8.77 -2.39 8.40
N VAL A 165 -9.97 -2.85 8.73
CA VAL A 165 -10.23 -3.86 9.77
C VAL A 165 -10.30 -5.28 9.19
N ILE A 166 -10.98 -5.46 8.05
CA ILE A 166 -11.21 -6.79 7.46
C ILE A 166 -9.94 -7.34 6.81
N SER A 167 -9.18 -6.52 6.09
CA SER A 167 -8.02 -6.97 5.33
C SER A 167 -6.90 -7.56 6.22
N PRO A 168 -6.54 -6.98 7.39
CA PRO A 168 -5.56 -7.60 8.27
C PRO A 168 -6.02 -8.94 8.85
N SER A 169 -7.32 -9.14 9.08
CA SER A 169 -7.84 -10.36 9.74
C SER A 169 -7.45 -11.66 9.01
N GLY A 170 -7.61 -11.70 7.68
CA GLY A 170 -7.24 -12.89 6.91
C GLY A 170 -5.73 -13.14 6.87
N THR A 171 -4.91 -12.09 7.03
CA THR A 171 -3.46 -12.26 7.13
C THR A 171 -3.13 -12.86 8.49
N GLY A 172 -3.76 -12.34 9.55
CA GLY A 172 -3.66 -12.89 10.90
C GLY A 172 -3.98 -14.39 10.94
N TRP A 173 -5.09 -14.82 10.35
CA TRP A 173 -5.46 -16.25 10.31
C TRP A 173 -4.42 -17.13 9.60
N ILE A 174 -3.89 -16.71 8.46
CA ILE A 174 -2.85 -17.47 7.75
C ILE A 174 -1.61 -17.59 8.62
N TYR A 175 -1.18 -16.49 9.25
CA TYR A 175 -0.01 -16.47 10.14
C TYR A 175 -0.21 -17.32 11.41
N THR A 176 -1.39 -17.31 12.02
CA THR A 176 -1.71 -18.19 13.15
C THR A 176 -1.60 -19.66 12.74
N GLY A 177 -2.19 -20.03 11.60
CA GLY A 177 -2.14 -21.41 11.10
C GLY A 177 -0.73 -21.86 10.69
N THR A 178 0.06 -20.95 10.14
CA THR A 178 1.47 -21.18 9.81
C THR A 178 2.31 -21.36 11.06
N ALA A 179 2.19 -20.45 12.03
CA ALA A 179 2.97 -20.50 13.27
C ALA A 179 2.75 -21.83 14.01
N GLY A 180 1.51 -22.32 14.08
CA GLY A 180 1.20 -23.62 14.65
C GLY A 180 1.92 -24.78 13.94
N ARG A 181 1.96 -24.77 12.60
CA ARG A 181 2.67 -25.78 11.81
C ARG A 181 4.18 -25.73 12.02
N THR A 182 4.75 -24.53 12.03
CA THR A 182 6.19 -24.36 12.25
C THR A 182 6.59 -24.83 13.65
N LEU A 183 5.80 -24.49 14.68
CA LEU A 183 6.03 -24.96 16.05
C LEU A 183 5.92 -26.48 16.16
N TYR A 184 4.87 -27.08 15.58
CA TYR A 184 4.74 -28.53 15.53
C TYR A 184 5.94 -29.19 14.83
N GLY A 185 6.41 -28.62 13.72
CA GLY A 185 7.59 -29.10 13.01
C GLY A 185 8.88 -29.03 13.83
N PHE A 186 9.05 -28.00 14.66
CA PHE A 186 10.17 -27.93 15.61
C PHE A 186 10.08 -29.00 16.70
N ALA A 187 8.89 -29.24 17.24
CA ALA A 187 8.65 -30.26 18.26
C ALA A 187 8.84 -31.69 17.70
N SER A 188 8.29 -31.97 16.51
CA SER A 188 8.44 -33.28 15.86
C SER A 188 9.90 -33.60 15.52
N ASN A 189 10.72 -32.57 15.28
CA ASN A 189 12.15 -32.70 15.01
C ASN A 189 13.02 -32.68 16.29
N GLY A 190 12.42 -32.60 17.49
CA GLY A 190 13.12 -32.64 18.78
C GLY A 190 13.93 -31.39 19.12
N TYR A 191 13.69 -30.25 18.45
CA TYR A 191 14.37 -28.98 18.75
C TYR A 191 13.73 -28.23 19.92
N ILE A 192 12.47 -28.51 20.22
CA ILE A 192 11.73 -28.01 21.37
C ILE A 192 10.97 -29.18 22.01
N PRO A 193 10.81 -29.18 23.35
CA PRO A 193 10.17 -30.28 24.09
C PRO A 193 8.69 -30.46 23.73
#